data_AF-A0A7K2ZFX9-F1
#
_entry.id   AF-A0A7K2ZFX9-F1
#
_cell.length_a   1.000
_cell.length_b   1.000
_cell.length_c   1.000
_cell.angle_alpha   90.00
_cell.angle_beta   90.00
_cell.angle_gamma   90.00
#
_symmetry.space_group_name_H-M   'P 1'
#
loop_
_entity.id
_entity.type
_entity.pdbx_description
1 polymer ?
#
loop_
_entity_poly.entity_id
_entity_poly.type
_entity_poly.pdbx_seq_one_letter_code
_entity_poly.pdbx_strand_id
1 'polypeptide(L)'
;MHTKRKTALAVGAVLAPVLALSLPASSANAHGYISNPPSRQAQCAAGTVSCGSISYEPQSVEGPKGLTSCSGGNSGFAELDDDSKGWAVTPVNRSQQFEWKLTARHSTSTWQYFVGGEKIAEFDDGGAQPGATVTHQVDFGNKTGQQKVLAVWNIADTVNAFYACIDVNVS
;
A
#
# COMPACT_ATOMS: atom_id res chain seq x y z
N MET A 1 57.78 37.10 -49.16
CA MET A 1 58.08 35.73 -49.62
C MET A 1 57.66 34.74 -48.54
N HIS A 2 57.04 33.63 -48.96
CA HIS A 2 56.72 32.39 -48.23
C HIS A 2 55.56 32.42 -47.20
N THR A 3 54.31 32.18 -47.61
CA THR A 3 53.61 30.88 -47.82
C THR A 3 53.34 30.09 -46.52
N LYS A 4 52.08 29.98 -46.09
CA LYS A 4 51.21 28.77 -46.20
C LYS A 4 49.96 28.90 -45.32
N ARG A 5 48.79 28.85 -45.98
CA ARG A 5 47.48 28.57 -45.38
C ARG A 5 47.50 27.20 -44.69
N LYS A 6 46.88 27.10 -43.52
CA LYS A 6 46.31 25.84 -43.00
C LYS A 6 44.92 26.14 -42.42
N THR A 7 43.91 25.73 -43.17
CA THR A 7 42.55 25.51 -42.70
C THR A 7 42.52 24.32 -41.76
N ALA A 8 41.81 24.44 -40.64
CA ALA A 8 41.22 23.30 -39.94
C ALA A 8 39.92 23.77 -39.28
N LEU A 9 38.79 23.31 -39.83
CA LEU A 9 37.50 23.31 -39.17
C LEU A 9 37.59 22.36 -37.96
N ALA A 10 37.06 22.80 -36.82
CA ALA A 10 36.64 21.91 -35.75
C ALA A 10 35.25 22.37 -35.28
N VAL A 11 34.21 21.84 -35.92
CA VAL A 11 32.85 21.84 -35.39
C VAL A 11 32.81 20.76 -34.32
N GLY A 12 32.82 21.17 -33.05
CA GLY A 12 32.68 20.28 -31.89
C GLY A 12 31.48 20.69 -31.06
N ALA A 13 30.29 20.23 -31.45
CA ALA A 13 29.12 20.27 -30.58
C ALA A 13 29.32 19.23 -29.47
N VAL A 14 29.67 19.69 -28.25
CA VAL A 14 29.65 18.82 -27.07
C VAL A 14 28.22 18.84 -26.51
N LEU A 15 27.40 17.90 -26.99
CA LEU A 15 26.19 17.48 -26.30
C LEU A 15 26.63 16.75 -25.03
N ALA A 16 26.44 17.37 -23.87
CA ALA A 16 26.59 16.68 -22.59
C ALA A 16 25.44 15.65 -22.44
N PRO A 17 25.70 14.38 -22.12
CA PRO A 17 24.64 13.46 -21.78
C PRO A 17 24.16 13.77 -20.35
N VAL A 18 22.91 14.19 -20.21
CA VAL A 18 22.20 14.19 -18.93
C VAL A 18 21.97 12.72 -18.56
N LEU A 19 22.93 12.14 -17.84
CA LEU A 19 22.78 10.80 -17.28
C LEU A 19 21.88 10.92 -16.04
N ALA A 20 20.57 10.82 -16.24
CA ALA A 20 19.63 10.65 -15.14
C ALA A 20 19.87 9.28 -14.51
N LEU A 21 20.67 9.26 -13.44
CA LEU A 21 20.86 8.08 -12.59
C LEU A 21 19.51 7.74 -11.95
N SER A 22 18.79 6.77 -12.51
CA SER A 22 17.66 6.14 -11.86
C SER A 22 18.18 5.32 -10.68
N LEU A 23 18.30 5.95 -9.51
CA LEU A 23 18.58 5.24 -8.28
C LEU A 23 17.41 4.26 -8.03
N PRO A 24 17.68 3.00 -7.66
CA PRO A 24 16.62 2.09 -7.24
C PRO A 24 15.90 2.71 -6.04
N ALA A 25 14.57 2.70 -6.06
CA ALA A 25 13.77 3.16 -4.93
C ALA A 25 14.19 2.37 -3.68
N SER A 26 14.59 3.07 -2.64
CA SER A 26 14.87 2.45 -1.35
C SER A 26 13.60 1.77 -0.85
N SER A 27 13.65 0.46 -0.63
CA SER A 27 12.62 -0.26 0.12
C SER A 27 12.66 0.23 1.57
N ALA A 28 11.76 1.13 1.96
CA ALA A 28 11.53 1.36 3.38
C ALA A 28 10.72 0.18 3.89
N ASN A 29 11.26 -0.50 4.90
CA ASN A 29 10.65 -1.69 5.51
C ASN A 29 9.50 -1.29 6.44
N ALA A 30 8.44 -0.68 5.90
CA ALA A 30 7.20 -0.50 6.64
C ALA A 30 6.50 -1.84 6.83
N HIS A 31 5.78 -1.98 7.92
CA HIS A 31 5.14 -3.25 8.24
C HIS A 31 3.94 -2.99 9.15
N GLY A 32 2.75 -3.41 8.71
CA GLY A 32 1.52 -3.29 9.46
C GLY A 32 0.34 -3.96 8.79
N TYR A 33 -0.69 -4.23 9.57
CA TYR A 33 -1.96 -4.83 9.12
C TYR A 33 -3.11 -4.33 9.98
N ILE A 34 -4.34 -4.51 9.50
CA ILE A 34 -5.54 -4.19 10.30
C ILE A 34 -5.85 -5.38 11.21
N SER A 35 -5.74 -5.17 12.52
CA SER A 35 -6.05 -6.14 13.56
C SER A 35 -7.54 -6.23 13.85
N ASN A 36 -8.29 -5.12 13.70
CA ASN A 36 -9.71 -5.06 14.01
C ASN A 36 -10.48 -4.07 13.12
N PRO A 37 -11.60 -4.48 12.48
CA PRO A 37 -12.00 -5.86 12.24
C PRO A 37 -10.89 -6.65 11.54
N PRO A 38 -10.74 -7.96 11.79
CA PRO A 38 -9.58 -8.71 11.32
C PRO A 38 -9.54 -8.74 9.79
N SER A 39 -8.45 -8.20 9.22
CA SER A 39 -8.20 -8.29 7.78
C SER A 39 -7.93 -9.72 7.35
N ARG A 40 -7.96 -9.99 6.04
CA ARG A 40 -7.69 -11.31 5.47
C ARG A 40 -6.35 -11.88 5.96
N GLN A 41 -5.28 -11.10 5.91
CA GLN A 41 -3.98 -11.53 6.44
C GLN A 41 -3.98 -11.73 7.97
N ALA A 42 -4.79 -10.98 8.73
CA ALA A 42 -4.95 -11.21 10.16
C ALA A 42 -5.70 -12.51 10.45
N GLN A 43 -6.72 -12.85 9.65
CA GLN A 43 -7.43 -14.13 9.72
C GLN A 43 -6.50 -15.31 9.40
N CYS A 44 -5.63 -15.15 8.40
CA CYS A 44 -4.58 -16.13 8.09
C CYS A 44 -3.65 -16.34 9.29
N ALA A 45 -3.11 -15.27 9.86
CA ALA A 45 -2.20 -15.35 11.01
C ALA A 45 -2.87 -15.92 12.27
N ALA A 46 -4.17 -15.72 12.45
CA ALA A 46 -4.97 -16.31 13.53
C ALA A 46 -5.39 -17.76 13.26
N GLY A 47 -5.14 -18.32 12.07
CA GLY A 47 -5.59 -19.65 11.67
C GLY A 47 -7.11 -19.77 11.44
N THR A 48 -7.82 -18.64 11.32
CA THR A 48 -9.26 -18.63 10.99
C THR A 48 -9.50 -19.06 9.55
N VAL A 49 -8.61 -18.68 8.65
CA VAL A 49 -8.57 -19.13 7.25
C VAL A 49 -7.22 -19.77 6.99
N SER A 50 -7.21 -20.92 6.31
CA SER A 50 -5.97 -21.60 5.96
C SER A 50 -5.24 -20.86 4.83
N CYS A 51 -4.04 -20.39 5.13
CA CYS A 51 -3.21 -19.61 4.22
C CYS A 51 -1.76 -20.12 4.20
N GLY A 52 -1.00 -19.65 3.22
CA GLY A 52 0.42 -19.94 3.05
C GLY A 52 1.31 -19.06 3.93
N SER A 53 2.36 -18.52 3.32
CA SER A 53 3.41 -17.75 4.01
C SER A 53 2.88 -16.52 4.75
N ILE A 54 1.81 -15.89 4.24
CA ILE A 54 1.22 -14.69 4.86
C ILE A 54 0.77 -14.91 6.31
N SER A 55 0.49 -16.16 6.69
CA SER A 55 0.14 -16.54 8.07
C SER A 55 1.25 -16.19 9.08
N TYR A 56 2.51 -16.14 8.64
CA TYR A 56 3.66 -15.86 9.51
C TYR A 56 4.06 -14.38 9.51
N GLU A 57 3.56 -13.61 8.54
CA GLU A 57 3.98 -12.23 8.32
C GLU A 57 2.83 -11.33 7.84
N PRO A 58 1.70 -11.26 8.55
CA PRO A 58 0.54 -10.47 8.12
C PRO A 58 0.88 -8.98 7.90
N GLN A 59 1.92 -8.47 8.56
CA GLN A 59 2.41 -7.12 8.42
C GLN A 59 3.08 -6.78 7.07
N SER A 60 3.32 -7.77 6.19
CA SER A 60 4.23 -7.62 5.05
C SER A 60 3.56 -7.44 3.68
N VAL A 61 2.24 -7.17 3.61
CA VAL A 61 1.52 -7.01 2.33
C VAL A 61 1.84 -5.65 1.68
N GLU A 62 3.07 -5.52 1.18
CA GLU A 62 3.62 -4.34 0.53
C GLU A 62 3.55 -4.44 -0.99
N GLY A 63 3.27 -3.32 -1.65
CA GLY A 63 3.40 -3.17 -3.09
C GLY A 63 3.49 -1.72 -3.54
N PRO A 64 3.72 -1.45 -4.84
CA PRO A 64 3.69 -0.10 -5.40
C PRO A 64 2.37 0.61 -5.09
N LYS A 65 2.40 1.93 -4.85
CA LYS A 65 1.20 2.76 -4.63
C LYS A 65 0.24 2.69 -5.83
N GLY A 66 -1.06 2.82 -5.54
CA GLY A 66 -2.12 2.93 -6.55
C GLY A 66 -2.70 1.60 -7.02
N LEU A 67 -2.32 0.48 -6.40
CA LEU A 67 -2.94 -0.81 -6.66
C LEU A 67 -4.26 -0.95 -5.90
N THR A 68 -5.11 -1.87 -6.37
CA THR A 68 -6.43 -2.11 -5.78
C THR A 68 -6.65 -3.59 -5.44
N SER A 69 -5.61 -4.41 -5.53
CA SER A 69 -5.65 -5.82 -5.11
C SER A 69 -5.39 -5.97 -3.61
N CYS A 70 -5.97 -7.00 -3.00
CA CYS A 70 -5.77 -7.32 -1.60
C CYS A 70 -4.33 -7.77 -1.30
N SER A 71 -3.66 -8.37 -2.28
CA SER A 71 -2.25 -8.78 -2.20
C SER A 71 -1.24 -7.64 -2.38
N GLY A 72 -1.67 -6.44 -2.77
CA GLY A 72 -0.75 -5.37 -3.19
C GLY A 72 0.08 -5.75 -4.42
N GLY A 73 -0.38 -6.71 -5.23
CA GLY A 73 0.35 -7.22 -6.40
C GLY A 73 1.50 -8.17 -6.05
N ASN A 74 1.63 -8.57 -4.77
CA ASN A 74 2.62 -9.53 -4.33
C ASN A 74 2.14 -10.96 -4.63
N SER A 75 2.78 -11.63 -5.60
CA SER A 75 2.42 -12.99 -6.00
C SER A 75 2.55 -14.03 -4.89
N GLY A 76 3.41 -13.80 -3.89
CA GLY A 76 3.54 -14.65 -2.72
C GLY A 76 2.32 -14.62 -1.80
N PHE A 77 1.51 -13.57 -1.91
CA PHE A 77 0.29 -13.36 -1.11
C PHE A 77 -0.98 -13.33 -1.99
N ALA A 78 -0.91 -13.89 -3.20
CA ALA A 78 -2.02 -13.87 -4.17
C ALA A 78 -3.30 -14.55 -3.64
N GLU A 79 -3.18 -15.42 -2.64
CA GLU A 79 -4.35 -16.01 -1.97
C GLU A 79 -5.26 -14.98 -1.29
N LEU A 80 -4.74 -13.80 -0.93
CA LEU A 80 -5.55 -12.71 -0.38
C LEU A 80 -6.54 -12.14 -1.40
N ASP A 81 -6.28 -12.33 -2.71
CA ASP A 81 -7.16 -11.90 -3.79
C ASP A 81 -8.25 -12.95 -4.11
N ASP A 82 -8.15 -14.17 -3.58
CA ASP A 82 -9.13 -15.23 -3.81
C ASP A 82 -10.33 -15.07 -2.87
N ASP A 83 -11.47 -14.66 -3.44
CA ASP A 83 -12.72 -14.48 -2.70
C ASP A 83 -13.41 -15.78 -2.30
N SER A 84 -12.97 -16.92 -2.82
CA SER A 84 -13.55 -18.23 -2.51
C SER A 84 -12.93 -18.92 -1.28
N LYS A 85 -11.89 -18.33 -0.68
CA LYS A 85 -11.15 -18.84 0.50
C LYS A 85 -11.96 -18.97 1.79
N GLY A 86 -13.22 -18.53 1.80
CA GLY A 86 -14.10 -18.63 2.97
C GLY A 86 -13.76 -17.61 4.07
N TRP A 87 -13.39 -16.39 3.68
CA TRP A 87 -13.11 -15.29 4.61
C TRP A 87 -14.26 -15.06 5.59
N ALA A 88 -13.93 -14.95 6.87
CA ALA A 88 -14.91 -14.61 7.89
C ALA A 88 -15.37 -13.15 7.70
N VAL A 89 -16.68 -12.96 7.65
CA VAL A 89 -17.31 -11.66 7.47
C VAL A 89 -17.66 -11.09 8.83
N THR A 90 -17.07 -9.95 9.20
CA THR A 90 -17.30 -9.33 10.52
C THR A 90 -18.52 -8.42 10.50
N PRO A 91 -19.52 -8.60 11.38
CA PRO A 91 -20.60 -7.63 11.54
C PRO A 91 -20.06 -6.29 12.03
N VAL A 92 -20.43 -5.19 11.38
CA VAL A 92 -20.01 -3.83 11.75
C VAL A 92 -21.19 -2.85 11.66
N ASN A 93 -21.11 -1.77 12.42
CA ASN A 93 -22.06 -0.67 12.28
C ASN A 93 -21.70 0.21 11.08
N ARG A 94 -22.66 1.03 10.62
CA ARG A 94 -22.41 2.07 9.59
C ARG A 94 -21.19 2.96 9.85
N SER A 95 -20.90 3.26 11.11
CA SER A 95 -19.66 3.93 11.51
C SER A 95 -18.82 2.94 12.33
N GLN A 96 -17.68 2.54 11.79
CA GLN A 96 -16.84 1.47 12.33
C GLN A 96 -15.41 1.96 12.56
N GLN A 97 -14.80 1.53 13.67
CA GLN A 97 -13.38 1.73 13.92
C GLN A 97 -12.55 0.66 13.22
N PHE A 98 -11.50 1.09 12.52
CA PHE A 98 -10.46 0.23 11.96
C PHE A 98 -9.16 0.47 12.71
N GLU A 99 -8.58 -0.58 13.27
CA GLU A 99 -7.33 -0.55 14.01
C GLU A 99 -6.21 -1.19 13.20
N TRP A 100 -5.17 -0.41 12.93
CA TRP A 100 -3.90 -0.89 12.41
C TRP A 100 -2.93 -1.20 13.55
N LYS A 101 -2.20 -2.31 13.42
CA LYS A 101 -1.05 -2.65 14.25
C LYS A 101 0.21 -2.58 13.41
N LEU A 102 1.13 -1.69 13.77
CA LEU A 102 2.37 -1.44 13.04
C LEU A 102 3.55 -2.06 13.78
N THR A 103 4.27 -2.97 13.13
CA THR A 103 5.49 -3.57 13.67
C THR A 103 6.73 -2.76 13.31
N ALA A 104 6.68 -2.01 12.19
CA ALA A 104 7.66 -1.00 11.82
C ALA A 104 6.93 0.28 11.40
N ARG A 105 7.20 1.39 12.11
CA ARG A 105 6.51 2.68 11.93
C ARG A 105 7.29 3.55 10.95
N HIS A 106 6.66 4.02 9.88
CA HIS A 106 7.30 4.84 8.85
C HIS A 106 6.57 6.15 8.65
N SER A 107 7.29 7.14 8.09
CA SER A 107 6.69 8.40 7.68
C SER A 107 5.50 8.10 6.75
N THR A 108 4.33 8.60 7.12
CA THR A 108 3.06 8.23 6.47
C THR A 108 2.47 9.43 5.76
N SER A 109 2.06 9.21 4.50
CA SER A 109 1.31 10.22 3.75
C SER A 109 -0.17 10.10 4.10
N THR A 110 -0.85 9.07 3.60
CA THR A 110 -2.29 8.90 3.79
C THR A 110 -2.66 7.48 4.16
N TRP A 111 -3.79 7.35 4.85
CA TRP A 111 -4.54 6.11 5.04
C TRP A 111 -5.85 6.23 4.27
N GLN A 112 -6.12 5.31 3.36
CA GLN A 112 -7.30 5.37 2.49
C GLN A 112 -8.13 4.11 2.65
N TYR A 113 -9.45 4.26 2.61
CA TYR A 113 -10.40 3.16 2.73
C TYR A 113 -11.34 3.18 1.53
N PHE A 114 -11.51 2.03 0.89
CA PHE A 114 -12.32 1.88 -0.31
C PHE A 114 -13.33 0.75 -0.18
N VAL A 115 -14.50 0.92 -0.79
CA VAL A 115 -15.51 -0.14 -0.96
C VAL A 115 -16.01 -0.11 -2.40
N GLY A 116 -15.89 -1.22 -3.12
CA GLY A 116 -16.29 -1.30 -4.54
C GLY A 116 -15.52 -0.34 -5.44
N GLY A 117 -14.27 0.01 -5.08
CA GLY A 117 -13.43 0.98 -5.80
C GLY A 117 -13.69 2.45 -5.46
N GLU A 118 -14.72 2.76 -4.68
CA GLU A 118 -15.00 4.12 -4.22
C GLU A 118 -14.26 4.40 -2.90
N LYS A 119 -13.53 5.53 -2.81
CA LYS A 119 -12.89 5.98 -1.58
C LYS A 119 -13.94 6.50 -0.61
N ILE A 120 -14.10 5.84 0.53
CA ILE A 120 -15.09 6.19 1.56
C ILE A 120 -14.48 6.98 2.73
N ALA A 121 -13.17 6.89 2.95
CA ALA A 121 -12.47 7.69 3.94
C ALA A 121 -11.00 7.90 3.56
N GLU A 122 -10.42 9.01 4.03
CA GLU A 122 -9.00 9.33 3.94
C GLU A 122 -8.54 10.07 5.20
N PHE A 123 -7.37 9.69 5.70
CA PHE A 123 -6.69 10.34 6.82
C PHE A 123 -5.30 10.73 6.35
N ASP A 124 -4.94 12.01 6.48
CA ASP A 124 -3.66 12.55 6.01
C ASP A 124 -2.76 12.86 7.22
N ASP A 125 -1.63 12.17 7.28
CA ASP A 125 -0.60 12.34 8.32
C ASP A 125 0.47 13.36 7.90
N GLY A 126 0.45 13.86 6.66
CA GLY A 126 1.35 14.90 6.18
C GLY A 126 2.84 14.54 6.26
N GLY A 127 3.20 13.26 6.29
CA GLY A 127 4.56 12.76 6.49
C GLY A 127 4.93 12.50 7.96
N ALA A 128 4.00 12.63 8.90
CA ALA A 128 4.26 12.27 10.29
C ALA A 128 4.55 10.78 10.45
N GLN A 129 5.34 10.42 11.47
CA GLN A 129 5.49 9.02 11.88
C GLN A 129 4.33 8.67 12.83
N PRO A 130 3.51 7.66 12.53
CA PRO A 130 2.35 7.31 13.34
C PRO A 130 2.76 6.60 14.65
N GLY A 131 1.77 6.40 15.53
CA GLY A 131 1.88 5.50 16.68
C GLY A 131 2.04 4.03 16.25
N ALA A 132 2.32 3.13 17.21
CA ALA A 132 2.36 1.69 16.94
C ALA A 132 0.97 1.09 16.69
N THR A 133 -0.06 1.76 17.18
CA THR A 133 -1.47 1.49 16.91
C THR A 133 -2.08 2.74 16.31
N VAL A 134 -2.83 2.59 15.23
CA VAL A 134 -3.56 3.67 14.57
C VAL A 134 -5.02 3.26 14.47
N THR A 135 -5.93 4.14 14.91
CA THR A 135 -7.37 3.87 14.90
C THR A 135 -8.08 4.93 14.07
N HIS A 136 -8.87 4.48 13.11
CA HIS A 136 -9.64 5.34 12.22
C HIS A 136 -11.13 5.03 12.33
N GLN A 137 -11.95 6.05 12.50
CA GLN A 137 -13.41 5.94 12.43
C GLN A 137 -13.85 6.13 10.98
N VAL A 138 -14.34 5.07 10.34
CA VAL A 138 -14.76 5.06 8.93
C VAL A 138 -16.28 4.96 8.85
N ASP A 139 -16.91 5.87 8.12
CA ASP A 139 -18.34 5.86 7.83
C ASP A 139 -18.58 5.24 6.45
N PHE A 140 -19.44 4.22 6.40
CA PHE A 140 -19.82 3.54 5.17
C PHE A 140 -20.83 4.33 4.31
N GLY A 141 -21.29 5.48 4.79
CA GLY A 141 -22.34 6.25 4.16
C GLY A 141 -23.58 5.37 4.02
N ASN A 142 -24.13 5.26 2.82
CA ASN A 142 -25.34 4.47 2.54
C ASN A 142 -25.05 2.99 2.19
N LYS A 143 -23.80 2.53 2.28
CA LYS A 143 -23.47 1.13 1.97
C LYS A 143 -23.91 0.24 3.13
N THR A 144 -24.59 -0.86 2.81
CA THR A 144 -25.13 -1.84 3.76
C THR A 144 -24.89 -3.27 3.27
N GLY A 145 -25.07 -4.26 4.13
CA GLY A 145 -24.88 -5.66 3.78
C GLY A 145 -23.40 -6.04 3.65
N GLN A 146 -23.12 -7.15 2.98
CA GLN A 146 -21.76 -7.64 2.81
C GLN A 146 -20.94 -6.71 1.92
N GLN A 147 -19.82 -6.21 2.43
CA GLN A 147 -18.89 -5.33 1.76
C GLN A 147 -17.46 -5.87 1.91
N LYS A 148 -16.62 -5.60 0.92
CA LYS A 148 -15.18 -5.76 1.04
C LYS A 148 -14.54 -4.38 1.10
N VAL A 149 -13.86 -4.11 2.20
CA VAL A 149 -13.06 -2.90 2.38
C VAL A 149 -11.66 -3.18 1.90
N LEU A 150 -11.10 -2.31 1.06
CA LEU A 150 -9.67 -2.22 0.82
C LEU A 150 -9.14 -1.03 1.62
N ALA A 151 -8.24 -1.29 2.56
CA ALA A 151 -7.50 -0.28 3.29
C ALA A 151 -6.08 -0.18 2.73
N VAL A 152 -5.60 1.04 2.48
CA VAL A 152 -4.30 1.34 1.89
C VAL A 152 -3.56 2.31 2.80
N TRP A 153 -2.37 1.93 3.22
CA TRP A 153 -1.44 2.76 3.98
C TRP A 153 -0.31 3.23 3.05
N ASN A 154 -0.34 4.51 2.67
CA ASN A 154 0.63 5.11 1.75
C ASN A 154 1.83 5.68 2.53
N ILE A 155 3.02 5.10 2.33
CA ILE A 155 4.27 5.57 2.95
C ILE A 155 4.71 6.88 2.30
N ALA A 156 5.12 7.90 3.07
CA ALA A 156 5.40 9.22 2.52
C ALA A 156 6.69 9.27 1.69
N ASP A 157 7.73 8.56 2.14
CA ASP A 157 9.10 8.66 1.62
C ASP A 157 9.51 7.49 0.70
N THR A 158 8.55 6.64 0.29
CA THR A 158 8.77 5.59 -0.72
C THR A 158 7.72 5.60 -1.82
N VAL A 159 7.88 4.70 -2.79
CA VAL A 159 6.89 4.44 -3.85
C VAL A 159 5.86 3.37 -3.45
N ASN A 160 5.94 2.83 -2.24
CA ASN A 160 5.15 1.68 -1.79
C ASN A 160 4.00 2.07 -0.85
N ALA A 161 3.06 1.15 -0.72
CA ALA A 161 1.95 1.16 0.22
C ALA A 161 1.69 -0.25 0.78
N PHE A 162 0.96 -0.31 1.89
CA PHE A 162 0.50 -1.56 2.49
C PHE A 162 -0.99 -1.74 2.26
N TYR A 163 -1.39 -2.96 1.91
CA TYR A 163 -2.73 -3.29 1.48
C TYR A 163 -3.39 -4.29 2.43
N ALA A 164 -4.62 -3.99 2.86
CA ALA A 164 -5.40 -4.89 3.71
C ALA A 164 -6.84 -4.95 3.23
N CYS A 165 -7.32 -6.15 2.91
CA CYS A 165 -8.73 -6.39 2.65
C CYS A 165 -9.44 -6.88 3.91
N ILE A 166 -10.66 -6.38 4.14
CA ILE A 166 -11.49 -6.71 5.29
C ILE A 166 -12.90 -7.01 4.77
N ASP A 167 -13.39 -8.21 5.05
CA ASP A 167 -14.74 -8.63 4.71
C ASP A 167 -15.67 -8.30 5.88
N VAL A 168 -16.66 -7.44 5.65
CA VAL A 168 -17.57 -6.94 6.68
C VAL A 168 -19.03 -7.07 6.24
N ASN A 169 -19.94 -7.11 7.21
CA ASN A 169 -21.38 -7.01 6.99
C ASN A 169 -21.90 -5.77 7.71
N VAL A 170 -22.23 -4.73 6.95
CA VAL A 170 -22.60 -3.40 7.48
C VAL A 170 -24.10 -3.35 7.79
N SER A 171 -24.43 -3.06 9.05
CA SER A 171 -25.81 -2.85 9.53
C SER A 171 -26.05 -1.43 10.06
#